data_AF-A0AAE0YCF2-F1
#
_entry.id   AF-A0AAE0YCF2-F1
#
_cell.length_a   1.000
_cell.length_b   1.000
_cell.length_c   1.000
_cell.angle_alpha   90.00
_cell.angle_beta   90.00
_cell.angle_gamma   90.00
#
_symmetry.space_group_name_H-M   'P 1'
#
loop_
_entity.id
_entity.type
_entity.pdbx_description
1 polymer ?
#
loop_
_entity_poly.entity_id
_entity_poly.type
_entity_poly.pdbx_seq_one_letter_code
_entity_poly.pdbx_strand_id
1 'polypeptide(L)'
;MLRSVVFYFCLVLVELNLGNASRRYCPPKFSRQGSYCFTLSDKTYMIKFGFEHDLCSKIGGKTFEVTTWEDQRAAERFLKERGVIEKVWLRGYILRMEFRHTTNSFVWATDFHPKVYNFVSPDTVTMASGKWSRGSCVVMDPQRDYKWDKAICDKERHQALCYM
;
A
#
# COMPACT_ATOMS: atom_id res chain seq x y z
N MET A 1 17.61 -38.92 -37.56
CA MET A 1 17.97 -37.67 -36.85
C MET A 1 16.80 -36.69 -36.62
N LEU A 2 15.56 -36.96 -37.05
CA LEU A 2 14.42 -36.05 -36.81
C LEU A 2 13.75 -36.17 -35.41
N ARG A 3 13.98 -37.25 -34.67
CA ARG A 3 13.27 -37.53 -33.40
C ARG A 3 13.82 -36.76 -32.18
N SER A 4 15.09 -36.33 -32.21
CA SER A 4 15.72 -35.63 -31.07
C SER A 4 15.39 -34.14 -30.98
N VAL A 5 14.96 -33.51 -32.09
CA VAL A 5 14.65 -32.07 -32.13
C VAL A 5 13.30 -31.78 -31.48
N VAL A 6 12.33 -32.69 -31.62
CA VAL A 6 10.98 -32.53 -31.04
C VAL A 6 11.01 -32.56 -29.51
N PHE A 7 11.87 -33.39 -28.91
CA PHE A 7 12.01 -33.50 -27.46
C PHE A 7 12.58 -32.23 -26.82
N TYR A 8 13.56 -31.59 -27.46
CA TYR A 8 14.13 -30.33 -26.97
C TYR A 8 13.12 -29.18 -27.02
N PHE A 9 12.31 -29.11 -28.08
CA PHE A 9 11.30 -28.06 -28.24
C PHE A 9 10.19 -28.14 -27.16
N CYS A 10 9.80 -29.36 -26.77
CA CYS A 10 8.82 -29.56 -25.69
C CYS A 10 9.36 -29.14 -24.31
N LEU A 11 10.64 -29.39 -24.00
CA LEU A 11 11.24 -29.02 -22.71
C LEU A 11 11.33 -27.50 -22.52
N VAL A 12 11.73 -26.75 -23.56
CA VAL A 12 11.81 -25.27 -23.51
C VAL A 12 10.42 -24.64 -23.31
N LEU A 13 9.37 -25.20 -23.91
CA LEU A 13 7.99 -24.72 -23.75
C LEU A 13 7.44 -24.98 -22.34
N VAL A 14 7.86 -26.03 -21.65
CA VAL A 14 7.45 -26.33 -20.27
C VAL A 14 8.12 -25.36 -19.29
N GLU A 15 9.41 -25.07 -19.44
CA GLU A 15 10.12 -24.10 -18.59
C GLU A 15 9.60 -22.67 -18.75
N LEU A 16 9.28 -22.25 -19.98
CA LEU A 16 8.68 -20.93 -20.24
C LEU A 16 7.28 -20.81 -19.62
N ASN A 17 6.51 -21.89 -19.55
CA ASN A 17 5.18 -21.86 -18.91
C ASN A 17 5.27 -21.90 -17.37
N LEU A 18 6.23 -22.61 -16.79
CA LEU A 18 6.45 -22.64 -15.33
C LEU A 18 7.01 -21.30 -14.80
N GLY A 19 7.92 -20.67 -15.55
CA GLY A 19 8.42 -19.32 -15.24
C GLY A 19 7.35 -18.23 -15.33
N ASN A 20 6.32 -18.43 -16.17
CA ASN A 20 5.18 -17.52 -16.27
C ASN A 20 4.06 -17.85 -15.27
N ALA A 21 3.89 -19.11 -14.87
CA ALA A 21 2.90 -19.53 -13.89
C ALA A 21 3.25 -19.05 -12.47
N SER A 22 4.54 -19.03 -12.09
CA SER A 22 4.95 -18.53 -10.77
C SER A 22 4.69 -17.03 -10.60
N ARG A 23 4.83 -16.24 -11.68
CA ARG A 23 4.47 -14.81 -11.71
C ARG A 23 2.97 -14.53 -11.63
N ARG A 24 2.12 -15.56 -11.62
CA ARG A 24 0.66 -15.40 -11.56
C ARG A 24 0.01 -15.82 -10.26
N TYR A 25 0.72 -16.50 -9.38
CA TYR A 25 0.13 -17.07 -8.18
C TYR A 25 0.25 -16.13 -6.99
N CYS A 26 -0.88 -15.70 -6.43
CA CYS A 26 -0.89 -15.06 -5.12
C CYS A 26 -0.93 -16.15 -4.04
N PRO A 27 -0.12 -16.03 -2.97
CA PRO A 27 -0.19 -16.91 -1.82
C PRO A 27 -1.60 -16.97 -1.21
N PRO A 28 -1.91 -18.05 -0.46
CA PRO A 28 -3.19 -18.17 0.23
C PRO A 28 -3.50 -16.90 1.06
N LYS A 29 -4.76 -16.46 1.07
CA LYS A 29 -5.28 -15.23 1.70
C LYS A 29 -4.97 -13.92 0.95
N PHE A 30 -4.21 -13.95 -0.13
CA PHE A 30 -4.02 -12.79 -1.00
C PHE A 30 -4.86 -12.92 -2.28
N SER A 31 -5.32 -11.78 -2.80
CA SER A 31 -6.05 -11.69 -4.04
C SER A 31 -5.31 -10.80 -5.02
N ARG A 32 -5.21 -11.26 -6.26
CA ARG A 32 -4.49 -10.52 -7.28
C ARG A 32 -5.26 -9.29 -7.72
N GLN A 33 -4.57 -8.15 -7.80
CA GLN A 33 -5.02 -6.99 -8.57
C GLN A 33 -3.86 -6.36 -9.33
N GLY A 34 -3.93 -6.45 -10.66
CA GLY A 34 -2.85 -6.01 -11.53
C GLY A 34 -1.55 -6.78 -11.25
N SER A 35 -0.49 -6.02 -10.91
CA SER A 35 0.82 -6.51 -10.53
C SER A 35 0.94 -6.92 -9.07
N TYR A 36 -0.07 -6.63 -8.24
CA TYR A 36 -0.02 -6.86 -6.79
C TYR A 36 -0.84 -8.06 -6.37
N CYS A 37 -0.40 -8.69 -5.27
CA CYS A 37 -1.21 -9.60 -4.49
C CYS A 37 -1.62 -8.89 -3.20
N PHE A 38 -2.88 -8.50 -3.06
CA PHE A 38 -3.37 -7.75 -1.90
C PHE A 38 -4.07 -8.60 -0.86
N THR A 39 -4.01 -8.15 0.39
CA THR A 39 -4.87 -8.61 1.48
C THR A 39 -5.07 -7.48 2.49
N LEU A 40 -5.83 -7.73 3.56
CA LEU A 40 -6.00 -6.79 4.66
C LEU A 40 -5.46 -7.40 5.95
N SER A 41 -4.80 -6.58 6.76
CA SER A 41 -4.43 -6.98 8.13
C SER A 41 -5.64 -6.92 9.06
N ASP A 42 -5.45 -7.41 10.29
CA ASP A 42 -6.32 -7.07 11.41
C ASP A 42 -6.21 -5.57 11.75
N LYS A 43 -7.25 -5.02 12.39
CA LYS A 43 -7.26 -3.62 12.83
C LYS A 43 -6.19 -3.33 13.88
N THR A 44 -5.33 -2.37 13.62
CA THR A 44 -4.21 -2.02 14.50
C THR A 44 -3.95 -0.52 14.50
N TYR A 45 -3.22 -0.05 15.52
CA TYR A 45 -2.64 1.28 15.54
C TYR A 45 -1.41 1.33 14.64
N MET A 46 -1.08 2.51 14.14
CA MET A 46 0.20 2.78 13.51
C MET A 46 1.17 3.37 14.54
N ILE A 47 2.33 2.75 14.71
CA ILE A 47 3.35 3.21 15.67
C ILE A 47 4.21 4.28 14.99
N LYS A 48 4.43 5.42 15.65
CA LYS A 48 5.22 6.55 15.13
C LYS A 48 6.70 6.41 15.54
N PHE A 49 7.60 6.71 14.61
CA PHE A 49 9.07 6.79 14.75
C PHE A 49 9.80 5.46 15.03
N GLY A 50 10.66 5.07 14.08
CA GLY A 50 11.41 3.82 14.10
C GLY A 50 10.70 2.73 13.30
N PHE A 51 11.10 2.60 12.04
CA PHE A 51 10.82 1.49 11.11
C PHE A 51 9.95 0.36 11.66
N GLU A 52 8.67 0.43 11.31
CA GLU A 52 7.88 -0.73 10.89
C GLU A 52 8.06 -2.01 11.71
N HIS A 53 7.17 -2.19 12.69
CA HIS A 53 6.37 -3.38 12.53
C HIS A 53 5.49 -3.14 11.32
N ASP A 54 5.99 -3.58 10.16
CA ASP A 54 5.20 -3.62 8.95
C ASP A 54 3.88 -4.28 9.34
N LEU A 55 2.78 -3.53 9.20
CA LEU A 55 1.46 -3.94 9.69
C LEU A 55 1.05 -5.28 9.06
N CYS A 56 1.72 -5.61 7.95
CA CYS A 56 1.54 -6.78 7.12
C CYS A 56 2.62 -7.87 7.33
N SER A 57 3.66 -7.63 8.15
CA SER A 57 4.73 -8.61 8.39
C SER A 57 4.21 -9.94 8.92
N LYS A 58 3.24 -9.91 9.83
CA LYS A 58 2.63 -11.12 10.44
C LYS A 58 1.93 -12.02 9.42
N ILE A 59 1.54 -11.46 8.28
CA ILE A 59 0.88 -12.19 7.18
C ILE A 59 1.81 -12.36 5.97
N GLY A 60 3.11 -12.09 6.13
CA GLY A 60 4.14 -12.28 5.10
C GLY A 60 4.12 -11.23 3.99
N GLY A 61 3.45 -10.09 4.20
CA GLY A 61 3.35 -9.02 3.23
C GLY A 61 3.97 -7.71 3.72
N LYS A 62 3.80 -6.67 2.89
CA LYS A 62 4.20 -5.30 3.17
C LYS A 62 3.04 -4.34 3.18
N THR A 63 3.12 -3.30 4.02
CA THR A 63 2.11 -2.24 4.06
C THR A 63 2.21 -1.42 2.77
N PHE A 64 1.09 -1.24 2.09
CA PHE A 64 1.04 -0.63 0.76
C PHE A 64 1.20 0.88 0.79
N GLU A 65 1.85 1.41 -0.25
CA GLU A 65 2.12 2.81 -0.49
C GLU A 65 1.81 3.10 -1.96
N VAL A 66 1.29 4.29 -2.24
CA VAL A 66 0.79 4.65 -3.57
C VAL A 66 1.78 5.56 -4.26
N THR A 67 2.63 4.99 -5.12
CA THR A 67 3.69 5.72 -5.82
C THR A 67 3.29 6.15 -7.22
N THR A 68 2.29 5.48 -7.81
CA THR A 68 1.73 5.79 -9.13
C THR A 68 0.20 5.81 -9.14
N TRP A 69 -0.40 6.37 -10.19
CA TRP A 69 -1.86 6.27 -10.40
C TRP A 69 -2.33 4.85 -10.74
N GLU A 70 -1.43 3.95 -11.14
CA GLU A 70 -1.76 2.54 -11.32
C GLU A 70 -1.90 1.83 -9.97
N ASP A 71 -1.00 2.13 -9.03
CA ASP A 71 -1.04 1.67 -7.64
C ASP A 71 -2.36 2.09 -6.98
N GLN A 72 -2.75 3.36 -7.14
CA GLN A 72 -4.01 3.91 -6.63
C GLN A 72 -5.19 3.10 -7.17
N ARG A 73 -5.31 2.95 -8.49
CA ARG A 73 -6.42 2.23 -9.14
C ARG A 73 -6.46 0.75 -8.75
N ALA A 74 -5.31 0.12 -8.52
CA ALA A 74 -5.24 -1.27 -8.09
C ALA A 74 -5.78 -1.44 -6.65
N ALA A 75 -5.39 -0.54 -5.74
CA ALA A 75 -5.90 -0.51 -4.37
C ALA A 75 -7.41 -0.26 -4.31
N GLU A 76 -7.90 0.73 -5.08
CA GLU A 76 -9.33 1.04 -5.20
C GLU A 76 -10.14 -0.17 -5.61
N ARG A 77 -9.71 -0.85 -6.69
CA ARG A 77 -10.39 -2.04 -7.20
C ARG A 77 -10.42 -3.15 -6.16
N PHE A 78 -9.29 -3.41 -5.49
CA PHE A 78 -9.22 -4.41 -4.42
C PHE A 78 -10.22 -4.12 -3.29
N LEU A 79 -10.21 -2.89 -2.75
CA LEU A 79 -11.07 -2.50 -1.65
C LEU A 79 -12.55 -2.54 -2.04
N LYS A 80 -12.87 -2.09 -3.27
CA LYS A 80 -14.22 -2.13 -3.83
C LYS A 80 -14.75 -3.56 -3.95
N GLU A 81 -13.98 -4.48 -4.52
CA GLU A 81 -14.38 -5.87 -4.67
C GLU A 81 -14.53 -6.59 -3.34
N ARG A 82 -13.73 -6.22 -2.33
CA ARG A 82 -13.84 -6.73 -0.97
C ARG A 82 -14.97 -6.10 -0.16
N GLY A 83 -15.66 -5.08 -0.69
CA GLY A 83 -16.74 -4.38 0.01
C GLY A 83 -16.25 -3.63 1.25
N VAL A 84 -15.01 -3.16 1.26
CA VAL A 84 -14.44 -2.42 2.38
C VAL A 84 -15.05 -1.02 2.40
N ILE A 85 -15.68 -0.66 3.53
CA ILE A 85 -16.30 0.65 3.73
C ILE A 85 -15.55 1.52 4.75
N GLU A 86 -14.68 0.92 5.55
CA GLU A 86 -13.91 1.64 6.56
C GLU A 86 -12.60 2.15 5.98
N LYS A 87 -12.01 3.14 6.67
CA LYS A 87 -10.67 3.65 6.34
C LYS A 87 -9.62 2.54 6.50
N VAL A 88 -8.60 2.56 5.65
CA VAL A 88 -7.49 1.60 5.70
C VAL A 88 -6.15 2.33 5.74
N TRP A 89 -5.21 1.82 6.53
CA TRP A 89 -3.85 2.35 6.61
C TRP A 89 -3.10 2.16 5.29
N LEU A 90 -2.41 3.22 4.90
CA LEU A 90 -1.33 3.21 3.92
C LEU A 90 -0.01 3.50 4.64
N ARG A 91 1.11 3.14 4.02
CA ARG A 91 2.46 3.32 4.58
C ARG A 91 2.97 4.77 4.42
N GLY A 92 2.11 5.74 4.71
CA GLY A 92 2.36 7.18 4.54
C GLY A 92 2.26 7.95 5.84
N TYR A 93 3.07 9.00 5.96
CA TYR A 93 3.19 9.84 7.16
C TYR A 93 3.07 11.31 6.82
N ILE A 94 2.47 12.07 7.73
CA ILE A 94 2.45 13.54 7.68
C ILE A 94 3.30 14.03 8.85
N LEU A 95 4.45 14.60 8.50
CA LEU A 95 5.50 15.00 9.44
C LEU A 95 5.72 16.50 9.38
N ARG A 96 6.01 17.10 10.53
CA ARG A 96 6.44 18.51 10.60
C ARG A 96 7.80 18.63 9.93
N MET A 97 7.99 19.60 9.05
CA MET A 97 9.29 19.80 8.41
C MET A 97 10.32 20.31 9.42
N GLU A 98 11.51 19.73 9.40
CA GLU A 98 12.60 20.06 10.34
C GLU A 98 13.02 21.52 10.23
N PHE A 99 13.11 22.06 9.02
CA PHE A 99 13.54 23.45 8.78
C PHE A 99 12.39 24.44 8.59
N ARG A 100 11.14 23.96 8.55
CA ARG A 100 9.93 24.78 8.38
C ARG A 100 8.85 24.32 9.34
N HIS A 101 9.02 24.69 10.60
CA HIS A 101 8.17 24.24 11.69
C HIS A 101 6.68 24.67 11.59
N THR A 102 6.31 25.60 10.72
CA THR A 102 4.90 25.96 10.49
C THR A 102 4.23 25.09 9.44
N THR A 103 4.98 24.25 8.74
CA THR A 103 4.50 23.42 7.64
C THR A 103 4.70 21.95 7.92
N ASN A 104 3.70 21.16 7.54
CA ASN A 104 3.83 19.71 7.47
C ASN A 104 4.15 19.31 6.03
N SER A 105 4.86 18.20 5.89
CA SER A 105 5.06 17.50 4.63
C SER A 105 4.45 16.11 4.73
N PHE A 106 3.88 15.66 3.62
CA PHE A 106 3.49 14.28 3.42
C PHE A 106 4.65 13.52 2.77
N VAL A 107 4.96 12.34 3.31
CA VAL A 107 5.98 11.43 2.79
C VAL A 107 5.47 10.00 2.80
N TRP A 108 5.91 9.20 1.84
CA TRP A 108 5.83 7.75 1.95
C TRP A 108 7.00 7.23 2.78
N ALA A 109 6.89 6.02 3.33
CA ALA A 109 8.01 5.40 4.04
C ALA A 109 9.24 5.21 3.14
N THR A 110 9.03 4.95 1.85
CA THR A 110 10.12 4.72 0.89
C THR A 110 10.46 5.93 0.02
N ASP A 111 9.63 6.97 0.02
CA ASP A 111 9.79 8.16 -0.83
C ASP A 111 9.46 9.45 -0.08
N PHE A 112 10.50 10.28 0.10
CA PHE A 112 10.38 11.59 0.74
C PHE A 112 9.76 12.67 -0.17
N HIS A 113 9.62 12.40 -1.48
CA HIS A 113 9.04 13.33 -2.45
C HIS A 113 7.95 12.65 -3.30
N PRO A 114 6.78 12.34 -2.70
CA PRO A 114 5.70 11.66 -3.39
C PRO A 114 5.30 12.37 -4.69
N LYS A 115 5.13 11.61 -5.77
CA LYS A 115 4.71 12.14 -7.08
C LYS A 115 3.20 12.17 -7.27
N VAL A 116 2.48 11.41 -6.46
CA VAL A 116 1.02 11.28 -6.51
C VAL A 116 0.44 11.89 -5.24
N TYR A 117 -0.61 12.71 -5.42
CA TYR A 117 -1.36 13.33 -4.35
C TYR A 117 -2.85 13.10 -4.58
N ASN A 118 -3.50 12.34 -3.70
CA ASN A 118 -4.93 12.07 -3.79
C ASN A 118 -5.68 12.36 -2.48
N PHE A 119 -5.27 13.38 -1.73
CA PHE A 119 -5.96 13.74 -0.48
C PHE A 119 -7.36 14.31 -0.74
N VAL A 120 -8.28 14.11 0.22
CA VAL A 120 -9.65 14.67 0.19
C VAL A 120 -9.66 16.19 -0.02
N SER A 121 -8.74 16.89 0.65
CA SER A 121 -8.48 18.30 0.47
C SER A 121 -6.96 18.54 0.43
N PRO A 122 -6.45 19.46 -0.42
CA PRO A 122 -5.05 19.88 -0.40
C PRO A 122 -4.58 20.36 0.99
N ASP A 123 -5.50 20.95 1.77
CA ASP A 123 -5.20 21.50 3.09
C ASP A 123 -5.07 20.44 4.19
N THR A 124 -5.46 19.19 3.90
CA THR A 124 -5.39 18.08 4.87
C THR A 124 -3.97 17.89 5.39
N VAL A 125 -2.96 18.11 4.55
CA VAL A 125 -1.54 18.00 4.90
C VAL A 125 -1.08 19.24 5.68
N THR A 126 -1.41 20.45 5.21
CA THR A 126 -0.83 21.72 5.68
C THR A 126 -1.39 22.20 7.01
N MET A 127 -2.61 21.79 7.41
CA MET A 127 -3.21 22.22 8.67
C MET A 127 -2.42 21.69 9.88
N ALA A 128 -1.57 22.55 10.46
CA ALA A 128 -0.85 22.31 11.69
C ALA A 128 -1.83 22.13 12.86
N SER A 129 -2.02 20.90 13.33
CA SER A 129 -2.82 20.61 14.51
C SER A 129 -2.05 20.93 15.80
N GLY A 130 -1.93 22.21 16.10
CA GLY A 130 -1.57 22.72 17.44
C GLY A 130 -0.20 22.30 17.99
N LYS A 131 0.05 22.69 19.25
CA LYS A 131 1.36 22.73 19.92
C LYS A 131 2.07 21.36 20.10
N TRP A 132 1.42 20.25 19.75
CA TRP A 132 1.92 18.89 19.85
C TRP A 132 1.23 18.03 18.79
N SER A 133 1.57 18.20 17.51
CA SER A 133 1.02 17.38 16.43
C SER A 133 1.42 15.92 16.65
N ARG A 134 0.55 15.16 17.33
CA ARG A 134 0.58 13.70 17.37
C ARG A 134 0.77 13.22 15.93
N GLY A 135 1.58 12.18 15.74
CA GLY A 135 1.88 11.68 14.39
C GLY A 135 0.60 11.53 13.60
N SER A 136 0.56 12.19 12.45
CA SER A 136 -0.52 12.01 11.51
C SER A 136 -0.05 11.01 10.47
N CYS A 137 -0.92 10.06 10.21
CA CYS A 137 -0.69 8.94 9.32
C CYS A 137 -1.71 8.99 8.18
N VAL A 138 -1.37 8.35 7.08
CA VAL A 138 -2.22 8.37 5.88
C VAL A 138 -3.12 7.14 5.84
N VAL A 139 -4.39 7.39 5.58
CA VAL A 139 -5.41 6.38 5.33
C VAL A 139 -6.07 6.61 3.98
N MET A 140 -6.51 5.54 3.34
CA MET A 140 -7.43 5.60 2.21
C MET A 140 -8.86 5.46 2.72
N ASP A 141 -9.78 6.30 2.24
CA ASP A 141 -11.18 6.33 2.66
C ASP A 141 -12.13 5.90 1.53
N PRO A 142 -12.61 4.64 1.50
CA PRO A 142 -13.55 4.16 0.50
C PRO A 142 -14.87 4.95 0.42
N GLN A 143 -15.28 5.63 1.49
CA GLN A 143 -16.52 6.44 1.49
C GLN A 143 -16.33 7.81 0.84
N ARG A 144 -15.08 8.23 0.61
CA ARG A 144 -14.72 9.51 0.00
C ARG A 144 -13.99 9.31 -1.33
N ASP A 145 -14.53 8.41 -2.16
CA ASP A 145 -13.99 8.09 -3.48
C ASP A 145 -12.52 7.64 -3.42
N TYR A 146 -12.19 6.85 -2.39
CA TYR A 146 -10.85 6.31 -2.13
C TYR A 146 -9.74 7.36 -2.06
N LYS A 147 -10.11 8.61 -1.77
CA LYS A 147 -9.17 9.67 -1.46
C LYS A 147 -8.48 9.41 -0.13
N TRP A 148 -7.32 10.02 0.02
CA TRP A 148 -6.52 9.90 1.22
C TRP A 148 -6.94 10.94 2.26
N ASP A 149 -6.87 10.54 3.52
CA ASP A 149 -7.14 11.41 4.65
C ASP A 149 -6.04 11.24 5.70
N LYS A 150 -6.03 12.15 6.68
CA LYS A 150 -5.21 12.01 7.87
C LYS A 150 -5.96 11.21 8.93
N ALA A 151 -5.22 10.38 9.64
CA ALA A 151 -5.66 9.74 10.87
C ALA A 151 -4.55 9.83 11.92
N ILE A 152 -4.93 9.80 13.19
CA ILE A 152 -3.98 9.87 14.31
C ILE A 152 -3.39 8.48 14.53
N CYS A 153 -2.10 8.31 14.23
CA CYS A 153 -1.42 7.01 14.16
C CYS A 153 -1.67 6.12 15.41
N ASP A 154 -1.51 6.69 16.59
CA ASP A 154 -1.51 6.00 17.89
C ASP A 154 -2.86 6.01 18.61
N LYS A 155 -3.92 6.52 17.95
CA LYS A 155 -5.26 6.63 18.54
C LYS A 155 -6.36 5.96 17.73
N GLU A 156 -6.16 5.82 16.44
CA GLU A 156 -7.12 5.18 15.56
C GLU A 156 -6.67 3.77 15.20
N ARG A 157 -7.62 2.86 15.02
CA ARG A 157 -7.35 1.49 14.59
C ARG A 157 -8.04 1.22 13.27
N HIS A 158 -7.23 0.97 12.26
CA HIS A 158 -7.69 0.64 10.92
C HIS A 158 -7.03 -0.67 10.45
N GLN A 159 -7.64 -1.35 9.49
CA GLN A 159 -6.94 -2.42 8.77
C GLN A 159 -5.84 -1.79 7.89
N ALA A 160 -4.74 -2.48 7.68
CA ALA A 160 -3.73 -2.06 6.72
C ALA A 160 -3.98 -2.73 5.37
N LEU A 161 -3.77 -1.97 4.28
CA LEU A 161 -3.70 -2.56 2.96
C LEU A 161 -2.32 -3.19 2.78
N CYS A 162 -2.30 -4.50 2.55
CA CYS A 162 -1.08 -5.31 2.52
C CYS A 162 -0.83 -5.89 1.13
N TYR A 163 0.42 -5.94 0.69
CA TYR A 163 0.80 -6.49 -0.60
C TYR A 163 2.05 -7.37 -0.55
N MET A 164 2.30 -8.14 -1.61
CA MET A 164 3.57 -8.81 -1.91
C MET A 164 4.01 -8.51 -3.34
#